data_AF-A0A4V1LEV8-F1
#
_entry.id   AF-A0A4V1LEV8-F1
#
_cell.length_a   1.000
_cell.length_b   1.000
_cell.length_c   1.000
_cell.angle_alpha   90.00
_cell.angle_beta   90.00
_cell.angle_gamma   90.00
#
_symmetry.space_group_name_H-M   'P 1'
#
loop_
_entity.id
_entity.type
_entity.pdbx_description
1 polymer ?
#
loop_
_entity_poly.entity_id
_entity_poly.type
_entity_poly.pdbx_seq_one_letter_code
_entity_poly.pdbx_strand_id
1 'polypeptide(L)'
;MKIYVNEIFLNVEEDIDVFKLKNKIKKDADIIIEAFDNAETKALITNTVLTTMKDKKIITASGLAGYEDCNLIRSKKINDRFYIVGDGQAEAKSGRGLMAPRVSVVANHQANLVLELILKENI
;
A
#
# COMPACT_ATOMS: atom_id res chain seq x y z
N MET A 1 -21.10 7.59 6.41
CA MET A 1 -20.64 7.70 5.00
C MET A 1 -20.69 6.35 4.26
N LYS A 2 -20.48 6.34 2.93
CA LYS A 2 -20.34 5.10 2.14
C LYS A 2 -18.88 4.89 1.75
N ILE A 3 -18.36 3.69 1.98
CA ILE A 3 -17.04 3.27 1.49
C ILE A 3 -17.22 2.17 0.44
N TYR A 4 -16.28 2.06 -0.50
CA TYR A 4 -16.29 1.06 -1.55
C TYR A 4 -15.25 -0.02 -1.24
N VAL A 5 -15.69 -1.26 -1.10
CA VAL A 5 -14.88 -2.39 -0.65
C VAL A 5 -15.25 -3.61 -1.47
N ASN A 6 -14.29 -4.23 -2.14
CA ASN A 6 -14.53 -5.40 -2.98
C ASN A 6 -15.72 -5.23 -3.92
N GLU A 7 -15.72 -4.11 -4.64
CA GLU A 7 -16.75 -3.76 -5.61
C GLU A 7 -18.15 -3.48 -5.03
N ILE A 8 -18.29 -3.42 -3.69
CA ILE A 8 -19.55 -3.22 -2.99
C ILE A 8 -19.49 -1.94 -2.14
N PHE A 9 -20.59 -1.19 -2.10
CA PHE A 9 -20.73 -0.07 -1.17
C PHE A 9 -21.15 -0.55 0.23
N LEU A 10 -20.37 -0.20 1.24
CA LEU A 10 -20.68 -0.44 2.64
C LEU A 10 -21.02 0.89 3.32
N ASN A 11 -22.12 0.91 4.07
CA ASN A 11 -22.45 2.04 4.94
C ASN A 11 -21.64 1.92 6.23
N VAL A 12 -20.97 3.00 6.61
CA VAL A 12 -20.19 3.09 7.84
C VAL A 12 -20.52 4.39 8.59
N GLU A 13 -20.30 4.39 9.90
CA GLU A 13 -20.39 5.59 10.74
C GLU A 13 -19.49 6.71 10.18
N GLU A 14 -19.88 7.96 10.34
CA GLU A 14 -19.15 9.11 9.76
C GLU A 14 -17.74 9.28 10.34
N ASP A 15 -17.51 8.87 11.59
CA ASP A 15 -16.22 8.96 12.28
C ASP A 15 -15.50 7.59 12.40
N ILE A 16 -15.73 6.70 11.43
CA ILE A 16 -15.01 5.44 11.40
C ILE A 16 -13.58 5.66 10.89
N ASP A 17 -12.61 5.23 11.68
CA ASP A 17 -11.21 5.20 11.27
C ASP A 17 -10.85 3.82 10.68
N VAL A 18 -9.72 3.76 9.98
CA VAL A 18 -9.24 2.52 9.36
C VAL A 18 -8.95 1.42 10.41
N PHE A 19 -8.69 1.80 11.66
CA PHE A 19 -8.39 0.88 12.76
C PHE A 19 -9.64 0.14 13.22
N LYS A 20 -10.78 0.81 13.25
CA LYS A 20 -12.09 0.21 13.52
C LYS A 20 -12.53 -0.67 12.36
N LEU A 21 -12.19 -0.29 11.12
CA LEU A 21 -12.51 -1.06 9.92
C LEU A 21 -11.71 -2.35 9.79
N LYS A 22 -10.47 -2.41 10.28
CA LYS A 22 -9.59 -3.58 10.14
C LYS A 22 -10.20 -4.89 10.68
N ASN A 23 -11.09 -4.78 11.69
CA ASN A 23 -11.77 -5.93 12.29
C ASN A 23 -13.09 -6.28 11.60
N LYS A 24 -13.61 -5.38 10.76
CA LYS A 24 -14.90 -5.50 10.08
C LYS A 24 -14.75 -5.93 8.62
N ILE A 25 -13.65 -5.54 7.96
CA ILE A 25 -13.41 -5.78 6.54
C ILE A 25 -12.18 -6.66 6.36
N LYS A 26 -12.34 -7.76 5.63
CA LYS A 26 -11.24 -8.64 5.17
C LYS A 26 -10.19 -8.92 6.26
N LYS A 27 -10.67 -9.28 7.45
CA LYS A 27 -9.85 -9.62 8.61
C LYS A 27 -8.89 -10.79 8.35
N ASP A 28 -9.26 -11.62 7.39
CA ASP A 28 -8.58 -12.80 6.87
C ASP A 28 -7.53 -12.47 5.81
N ALA A 29 -7.34 -11.20 5.43
CA ALA A 29 -6.26 -10.84 4.52
C ALA A 29 -4.89 -11.02 5.19
N ASP A 30 -4.00 -11.75 4.54
CA ASP A 30 -2.64 -11.99 5.02
C ASP A 30 -1.65 -10.88 4.61
N ILE A 31 -1.93 -10.24 3.47
CA ILE A 31 -1.09 -9.18 2.90
C ILE A 31 -1.94 -7.93 2.66
N ILE A 32 -1.44 -6.79 3.14
CA ILE A 32 -2.06 -5.48 2.99
C ILE A 32 -1.20 -4.66 2.02
N ILE A 33 -1.83 -4.16 0.95
CA ILE A 33 -1.23 -3.12 0.10
C ILE A 33 -1.71 -1.76 0.60
N GLU A 34 -0.76 -0.90 0.95
CA GLU A 34 -1.01 0.50 1.24
C GLU A 34 -0.90 1.31 -0.06
N ALA A 35 -1.97 2.07 -0.36
CA ALA A 35 -2.11 2.87 -1.58
C ALA A 35 -2.73 4.25 -1.30
N PHE A 36 -2.38 4.86 -0.17
CA PHE A 36 -2.78 6.21 0.20
C PHE A 36 -1.76 7.23 -0.31
N ASP A 37 -2.27 8.36 -0.80
CA ASP A 37 -1.43 9.45 -1.35
C ASP A 37 -0.93 10.42 -0.27
N ASN A 38 -1.43 10.30 0.96
CA ASN A 38 -1.04 11.14 2.08
C ASN A 38 0.05 10.47 2.94
N ALA A 39 1.18 11.17 3.13
CA ALA A 39 2.35 10.64 3.86
C ALA A 39 2.05 10.29 5.33
N GLU A 40 1.26 11.12 6.02
CA GLU A 40 0.90 10.91 7.43
C GLU A 40 0.01 9.68 7.60
N THR A 41 -0.98 9.53 6.72
CA THR A 41 -1.89 8.38 6.67
C THR A 41 -1.13 7.09 6.37
N LYS A 42 -0.19 7.15 5.43
CA LYS A 42 0.69 6.02 5.09
C LYS A 42 1.52 5.56 6.28
N ALA A 43 2.17 6.50 6.97
CA ALA A 43 2.96 6.20 8.16
C ALA A 43 2.08 5.59 9.27
N LEU A 44 0.90 6.16 9.50
CA LEU A 44 -0.08 5.69 10.47
C LEU A 44 -0.51 4.25 10.18
N ILE A 45 -0.95 3.94 8.95
CA ILE A 45 -1.39 2.60 8.53
C ILE A 45 -0.24 1.61 8.67
N THR A 46 0.95 1.98 8.20
CA THR A 46 2.14 1.11 8.25
C THR A 46 2.47 0.74 9.69
N ASN A 47 2.57 1.74 10.58
CA ASN A 47 2.84 1.51 11.99
C ASN A 47 1.76 0.64 12.64
N THR A 48 0.49 0.85 12.28
CA THR A 48 -0.65 0.10 12.82
C THR A 48 -0.58 -1.37 12.46
N VAL A 49 -0.36 -1.70 11.19
CA VAL A 49 -0.27 -3.09 10.74
C VAL A 49 0.91 -3.77 11.42
N LEU A 50 2.07 -3.12 11.42
CA LEU A 50 3.28 -3.71 12.01
C LEU A 50 3.18 -3.93 13.52
N THR A 51 2.50 -3.05 14.25
CA THR A 51 2.39 -3.13 15.72
C THR A 51 1.19 -3.94 16.21
N THR A 52 0.05 -3.89 15.52
CA THR A 52 -1.21 -4.46 15.99
C THR A 52 -1.69 -5.70 15.24
N MET A 53 -1.14 -6.00 14.05
CA MET A 53 -1.55 -7.12 13.19
C MET A 53 -0.34 -8.03 12.91
N LYS A 54 0.08 -8.81 13.92
CA LYS A 54 1.36 -9.53 13.93
C LYS A 54 1.47 -10.63 12.85
N ASP A 55 0.33 -11.14 12.40
CA ASP A 55 0.15 -12.15 11.37
C ASP A 55 0.23 -11.56 9.94
N LYS A 56 0.13 -10.24 9.79
CA LYS A 56 -0.02 -9.61 8.48
C LYS A 56 1.28 -9.04 7.96
N LYS A 57 1.44 -9.10 6.64
CA LYS A 57 2.49 -8.39 5.90
C LYS A 57 1.93 -7.11 5.30
N ILE A 58 2.77 -6.09 5.15
CA ILE A 58 2.40 -4.84 4.49
C ILE A 58 3.39 -4.48 3.38
N ILE A 59 2.84 -4.05 2.25
CA ILE A 59 3.56 -3.53 1.10
C ILE A 59 3.12 -2.07 0.89
N THR A 60 4.06 -1.14 0.98
CA THR A 60 3.79 0.31 0.77
C THR A 60 4.46 0.81 -0.50
N ALA A 61 4.09 2.01 -0.93
CA ALA A 61 4.71 2.68 -2.08
C ALA A 61 5.55 3.89 -1.64
N SER A 62 6.70 4.13 -2.26
CA SER A 62 7.48 5.37 -2.06
C SER A 62 8.32 5.73 -3.28
N GLY A 63 8.18 6.96 -3.77
CA GLY A 63 8.96 7.44 -4.90
C GLY A 63 8.37 7.03 -6.25
N LEU A 64 7.36 7.77 -6.71
CA LEU A 64 6.60 7.44 -7.93
C LEU A 64 6.17 8.67 -8.75
N ALA A 65 6.52 9.88 -8.30
CA ALA A 65 6.28 11.10 -9.06
C ALA A 65 7.29 11.28 -10.21
N GLY A 66 7.02 12.22 -11.10
CA GLY A 66 7.95 12.59 -12.16
C GLY A 66 7.94 11.66 -13.38
N TYR A 67 8.97 11.78 -14.21
CA TYR A 67 9.05 11.21 -15.56
C TYR A 67 10.37 10.46 -15.77
N GLU A 68 11.00 10.00 -14.70
CA GLU A 68 12.24 9.22 -14.73
C GLU A 68 12.01 7.84 -15.33
N ASP A 69 13.12 7.13 -15.53
CA ASP A 69 13.10 5.73 -15.90
C ASP A 69 12.29 4.91 -14.89
N CYS A 70 11.31 4.14 -15.40
CA CYS A 70 10.51 3.22 -14.59
C CYS A 70 11.36 2.05 -14.08
N ASN A 71 12.51 1.77 -14.68
CA ASN A 71 13.48 0.80 -14.17
C ASN A 71 14.15 1.25 -12.87
N LEU A 72 13.90 2.45 -12.36
CA LEU A 72 14.32 2.80 -10.99
C LEU A 72 13.36 2.24 -9.93
N ILE A 73 12.13 1.88 -10.32
CA ILE A 73 11.15 1.29 -9.41
C ILE A 73 11.57 -0.13 -9.06
N ARG A 74 11.68 -0.41 -7.77
CA ARG A 74 12.08 -1.71 -7.23
C ARG A 74 11.26 -2.07 -6.01
N SER A 75 11.12 -3.37 -5.75
CA SER A 75 10.69 -3.88 -4.45
C SER A 75 11.88 -3.99 -3.51
N LYS A 76 11.73 -3.45 -2.30
CA LYS A 76 12.71 -3.54 -1.23
C LYS A 76 12.07 -4.22 -0.01
N LYS A 77 12.66 -5.34 0.42
CA LYS A 77 12.35 -5.96 1.70
C LYS A 77 13.01 -5.15 2.82
N ILE A 78 12.21 -4.63 3.74
CA ILE A 78 12.70 -3.93 4.94
C ILE A 78 12.89 -4.92 6.09
N ASN A 79 11.91 -5.81 6.27
CA ASN A 79 11.98 -6.99 7.14
C ASN A 79 10.97 -8.05 6.65
N ASP A 80 10.77 -9.13 7.40
CA ASP A 80 9.91 -10.24 6.98
C ASP A 80 8.42 -9.87 6.76
N ARG A 81 7.97 -8.75 7.33
CA ARG A 81 6.58 -8.29 7.23
C ARG A 81 6.41 -6.91 6.59
N PHE A 82 7.50 -6.26 6.20
CA PHE A 82 7.45 -4.90 5.65
C PHE A 82 8.25 -4.78 4.36
N TYR A 83 7.57 -4.34 3.31
CA TYR A 83 8.10 -4.16 1.97
C TYR A 83 7.73 -2.77 1.43
N ILE A 84 8.62 -2.20 0.62
CA ILE A 84 8.40 -0.91 -0.04
C ILE A 84 8.63 -1.07 -1.54
N VAL A 85 7.74 -0.53 -2.36
CA VAL A 85 7.85 -0.50 -3.82
C VAL A 85 8.00 0.94 -4.31
N GLY A 86 8.95 1.19 -5.19
CA GLY A 86 9.14 2.49 -5.83
C GLY A 86 10.62 2.83 -6.01
N ASP A 87 10.92 4.07 -6.39
CA ASP A 87 12.30 4.54 -6.56
C ASP A 87 12.91 5.13 -5.26
N GLY A 88 12.09 5.37 -4.24
CA GLY A 88 12.50 5.91 -2.94
C GLY A 88 13.00 7.37 -2.93
N GLN A 89 12.88 8.10 -4.04
CA GLN A 89 13.39 9.47 -4.19
C GLN A 89 12.36 10.45 -4.75
N ALA A 90 11.52 10.03 -5.69
CA ALA A 90 10.67 10.92 -6.45
C ALA A 90 9.38 11.34 -5.71
N GLU A 91 9.36 12.57 -5.24
CA GLU A 91 8.20 13.19 -4.60
C GLU A 91 7.43 14.11 -5.55
N ALA A 92 6.11 14.18 -5.37
CA ALA A 92 5.25 15.11 -6.09
C ALA A 92 5.47 16.53 -5.56
N LYS A 93 5.72 17.48 -6.47
CA LYS A 93 5.95 18.89 -6.15
C LYS A 93 5.52 19.78 -7.31
N SER A 94 5.53 21.09 -7.11
CA SER A 94 5.23 22.04 -8.19
C SER A 94 6.14 21.78 -9.40
N GLY A 95 5.53 21.66 -10.59
CA GLY A 95 6.22 21.31 -11.83
C GLY A 95 6.56 19.82 -12.00
N ARG A 96 6.20 18.95 -11.06
CA ARG A 96 6.48 17.51 -11.07
C ARG A 96 5.40 16.74 -10.32
N GLY A 97 4.33 16.38 -11.02
CA GLY A 97 3.22 15.63 -10.44
C GLY A 97 3.43 14.11 -10.42
N LEU A 98 2.41 13.40 -9.94
CA LEU A 98 2.25 11.97 -10.16
C LEU A 98 1.98 11.74 -11.65
N MET A 99 2.69 10.79 -12.25
CA MET A 99 2.49 10.43 -13.65
C MET A 99 1.85 9.05 -13.73
N ALA A 100 0.72 8.95 -14.43
CA ALA A 100 -0.04 7.70 -14.55
C ALA A 100 0.82 6.48 -14.91
N PRO A 101 1.80 6.55 -15.84
CA PRO A 101 2.68 5.41 -16.13
C PRO A 101 3.47 4.92 -14.91
N ARG A 102 4.10 5.83 -14.15
CA ARG A 102 4.89 5.46 -12.95
C ARG A 102 3.98 4.91 -11.84
N VAL A 103 2.81 5.53 -11.65
CA VAL A 103 1.79 5.05 -10.70
C VAL A 103 1.38 3.61 -11.05
N SER A 104 1.07 3.33 -12.32
CA SER A 104 0.70 1.99 -12.78
C SER A 104 1.82 0.97 -12.60
N VAL A 105 3.08 1.35 -12.86
CA VAL A 105 4.23 0.45 -12.63
C VAL A 105 4.36 0.11 -11.14
N VAL A 106 4.27 1.09 -10.25
CA VAL A 106 4.33 0.85 -8.79
C VAL A 106 3.18 -0.05 -8.33
N ALA A 107 1.95 0.26 -8.73
CA ALA A 107 0.78 -0.53 -8.35
C ALA A 107 0.89 -2.00 -8.83
N ASN A 108 1.28 -2.21 -10.09
CA ASN A 108 1.50 -3.56 -10.63
C ASN A 108 2.67 -4.26 -9.95
N HIS A 109 3.71 -3.53 -9.56
CA HIS A 109 4.86 -4.09 -8.87
C HIS A 109 4.52 -4.48 -7.42
N GLN A 110 3.64 -3.74 -6.73
CA GLN A 110 3.05 -4.16 -5.45
C GLN A 110 2.22 -5.43 -5.61
N ALA A 111 1.36 -5.50 -6.63
CA ALA A 111 0.55 -6.69 -6.93
C ALA A 111 1.40 -7.93 -7.28
N ASN A 112 2.46 -7.76 -8.08
CA ASN A 112 3.37 -8.85 -8.40
C ASN A 112 4.11 -9.35 -7.15
N LEU A 113 4.53 -8.43 -6.27
CA LEU A 113 5.16 -8.81 -5.00
C LEU A 113 4.21 -9.62 -4.10
N VAL A 114 2.90 -9.31 -4.10
CA VAL A 114 1.90 -10.15 -3.42
C VAL A 114 1.94 -11.59 -3.96
N LEU A 115 1.91 -11.76 -5.28
CA LEU A 115 1.98 -13.10 -5.90
C LEU A 115 3.26 -13.83 -5.51
N GLU A 116 4.41 -13.14 -5.55
CA GLU A 116 5.67 -13.74 -5.14
C GLU A 116 5.66 -14.22 -3.68
N LEU A 117 5.11 -13.42 -2.76
CA LEU A 117 5.04 -13.77 -1.35
C LEU A 117 4.12 -14.99 -1.12
N ILE A 118 2.95 -15.01 -1.75
CA ILE A 118 2.01 -16.15 -1.65
C ILE A 118 2.68 -17.43 -2.16
N LEU A 119 3.30 -17.37 -3.35
CA LEU A 119 3.89 -18.55 -3.99
C LEU A 119 5.17 -19.06 -3.31
N LYS A 120 5.97 -18.17 -2.71
CA LYS A 120 7.24 -18.55 -2.06
C LYS A 120 7.06 -18.94 -0.60
N GLU A 121 6.15 -18.29 0.12
CA GLU A 121 6.00 -18.45 1.56
C GLU A 121 4.79 -19.33 1.94
N ASN A 122 4.00 -19.81 0.97
CA ASN A 122 2.78 -20.61 1.18
C ASN A 122 1.86 -19.97 2.23
N ILE A 123 1.64 -18.67 2.08
CA ILE A 123 0.74 -17.89 2.94
C ILE A 123 -0.70 -18.21 2.55
#